data_AF-A0A965IJU7-F1
#
_entry.id   AF-A0A965IJU7-F1
#
_cell.length_a   1.000
_cell.length_b   1.000
_cell.length_c   1.000
_cell.angle_alpha   90.00
_cell.angle_beta   90.00
_cell.angle_gamma   90.00
#
_symmetry.space_group_name_H-M   'P 1'
#
loop_
_entity.id
_entity.type
_entity.pdbx_description
1 polymer ?
#
loop_
_entity_poly.entity_id
_entity_poly.type
_entity_poly.pdbx_seq_one_letter_code
_entity_poly.pdbx_strand_id
1 'polypeptide(L)'
;MSGYEMPKAELGDWVLYFVHEGATPVPALVSQVSSRTLTLWAICPGYGGAEKPSVHHVTDPGVAEFPAWKSYGFWEHRPAGQLAMLSERVSLLERKLDERGNKK
;
A
#
# COMPACT_ATOMS: atom_id res chain seq x y z
N MET A 1 -15.26 -0.94 -22.04
CA MET A 1 -14.27 -1.43 -21.06
C MET A 1 -14.05 -0.29 -20.08
N SER A 2 -14.45 -0.44 -18.82
CA SER A 2 -14.17 0.55 -17.78
C SER A 2 -12.65 0.69 -17.67
N GLY A 3 -12.11 1.80 -18.17
CA GLY A 3 -10.68 2.07 -18.12
C GLY A 3 -10.25 2.10 -16.65
N TYR A 4 -9.29 1.25 -16.29
CA TYR A 4 -8.65 1.35 -14.99
C TYR A 4 -8.00 2.72 -14.86
N GLU A 5 -8.31 3.43 -13.77
CA GLU A 5 -7.67 4.69 -13.43
C GLU A 5 -6.76 4.44 -12.22
N MET A 6 -5.48 4.77 -12.36
CA MET A 6 -4.52 4.64 -11.28
C MET A 6 -4.92 5.55 -10.12
N PRO A 7 -4.91 5.08 -8.87
CA PRO A 7 -5.13 5.93 -7.72
C PRO A 7 -4.22 7.16 -7.74
N LYS A 8 -4.79 8.33 -7.48
CA LYS A 8 -4.08 9.61 -7.54
C LYS A 8 -2.94 9.60 -6.52
N ALA A 9 -1.71 9.81 -6.99
CA ALA A 9 -0.52 10.01 -6.18
C ALA A 9 0.24 11.23 -6.69
N GLU A 10 0.86 11.98 -5.78
CA GLU A 10 1.59 13.20 -6.09
C GLU A 10 3.09 13.02 -5.82
N LEU A 11 3.91 13.86 -6.47
CA LEU A 11 5.34 13.85 -6.25
C LEU A 11 5.64 14.18 -4.78
N GLY A 12 6.43 13.34 -4.11
CA GLY A 12 6.76 13.48 -2.70
C GLY A 12 5.78 12.81 -1.74
N ASP A 13 4.74 12.14 -2.24
CA ASP A 13 3.84 11.36 -1.39
C ASP A 13 4.57 10.17 -0.74
N TRP A 14 4.14 9.85 0.48
CA TRP A 14 4.59 8.67 1.20
C TRP A 14 3.64 7.51 0.96
N VAL A 15 4.16 6.47 0.33
CA VAL A 15 3.42 5.25 -0.02
C VAL A 15 4.06 4.01 0.61
N LEU A 16 3.35 2.89 0.53
CA LEU A 16 3.88 1.58 0.86
C LEU A 16 4.33 0.89 -0.42
N TYR A 17 5.55 0.37 -0.44
CA TYR A 17 6.11 -0.43 -1.52
C TYR A 17 6.21 -1.89 -1.09
N PHE A 18 5.75 -2.78 -1.95
CA PHE A 18 5.80 -4.23 -1.79
C PHE A 18 6.69 -4.80 -2.89
N VAL A 19 7.79 -5.46 -2.53
CA VAL A 19 8.73 -6.03 -3.52
C VAL A 19 8.05 -7.09 -4.39
N HIS A 20 7.12 -7.84 -3.82
CA HIS A 20 6.24 -8.78 -4.50
C HIS A 20 4.90 -8.83 -3.76
N GLU A 21 3.92 -9.51 -4.36
CA GLU A 21 2.60 -9.73 -3.75
C GLU A 21 2.77 -10.44 -2.39
N GLY A 22 2.17 -9.89 -1.33
CA GLY A 22 2.28 -10.43 0.03
C GLY A 22 3.60 -10.18 0.78
N ALA A 23 4.56 -9.44 0.20
CA ALA A 23 5.77 -9.04 0.92
C ALA A 23 5.45 -8.08 2.08
N THR A 24 6.34 -8.01 3.09
CA THR A 24 6.27 -6.95 4.09
C THR A 24 6.46 -5.59 3.41
N PRO A 25 5.54 -4.63 3.56
CA PRO A 25 5.67 -3.34 2.93
C PRO A 25 6.83 -2.56 3.53
N VAL A 26 7.59 -1.88 2.67
CA VAL A 26 8.58 -0.88 3.07
C VAL A 26 8.07 0.51 2.71
N PRO A 27 8.38 1.53 3.50
CA PRO A 27 7.96 2.88 3.16
C PRO A 27 8.76 3.40 1.96
N ALA A 28 8.08 4.08 1.05
CA ALA A 28 8.70 4.67 -0.13
C ALA A 28 8.17 6.08 -0.41
N LEU A 29 9.01 6.90 -1.03
CA LEU A 29 8.66 8.23 -1.49
C LEU A 29 8.38 8.21 -3.00
N VAL A 30 7.31 8.84 -3.44
CA VAL A 30 7.03 9.00 -4.87
C VAL A 30 8.02 10.00 -5.47
N SER A 31 8.87 9.54 -6.39
CA SER A 31 9.87 10.37 -7.07
C SER A 31 9.47 10.75 -8.50
N GLN A 32 8.59 9.98 -9.14
CA GLN A 32 7.97 10.33 -10.42
C GLN A 32 6.56 9.73 -10.54
N VAL A 33 5.66 10.45 -11.20
CA VAL A 33 4.28 10.03 -11.45
C VAL A 33 4.08 9.90 -12.96
N SER A 34 3.60 8.75 -13.39
CA SER A 34 3.15 8.49 -14.77
C SER A 34 1.65 8.21 -14.79
N SER A 35 1.08 7.96 -15.98
CA SER A 35 -0.35 7.71 -16.15
C SER A 35 -0.84 6.41 -15.50
N ARG A 36 0.06 5.43 -15.28
CA ARG A 36 -0.29 4.10 -14.75
C ARG A 36 0.72 3.51 -13.76
N THR A 37 1.90 4.10 -13.64
CA THR A 37 2.99 3.62 -12.79
C THR A 37 3.64 4.75 -12.04
N LEU A 38 4.31 4.42 -10.93
CA LEU A 38 5.14 5.35 -10.19
C LEU A 38 6.61 4.93 -10.24
N THR A 39 7.51 5.91 -10.15
CA THR A 39 8.88 5.67 -9.71
C THR A 39 8.94 6.00 -8.22
N LEU A 40 9.48 5.08 -7.44
CA LEU A 40 9.53 5.17 -5.98
C LEU A 40 10.96 5.15 -5.48
N TRP A 41 11.22 5.88 -4.42
CA TRP A 41 12.42 5.75 -3.61
C TRP A 41 12.10 4.93 -2.36
N ALA A 42 12.36 3.62 -2.42
CA ALA A 42 12.07 2.70 -1.33
C ALA A 42 13.16 2.76 -0.26
N ILE A 43 12.76 2.84 1.00
CA ILE A 43 13.68 2.85 2.14
C ILE A 43 13.89 1.42 2.60
N CYS A 44 15.09 0.89 2.37
CA CYS A 44 15.49 -0.46 2.74
C CYS A 44 16.30 -0.42 4.03
N PRO A 45 15.79 -0.97 5.15
CA PRO A 45 16.53 -1.04 6.41
C PRO A 45 17.89 -1.74 6.21
N GLY A 46 18.97 -1.10 6.65
CA GLY A 46 20.33 -1.65 6.58
C GLY A 46 21.07 -1.43 5.25
N TYR A 47 20.37 -1.05 4.17
CA TYR A 47 20.97 -0.83 2.85
C TYR A 47 20.74 0.59 2.30
N GLY A 48 19.96 1.42 2.98
CA GLY A 48 19.71 2.81 2.59
C GLY A 48 18.44 2.95 1.75
N GLY A 49 18.55 3.65 0.60
CA GLY A 49 17.44 3.86 -0.32
C GLY A 49 17.69 3.23 -1.67
N ALA A 50 16.66 2.70 -2.31
CA ALA A 50 16.71 2.15 -3.65
C ALA A 50 15.61 2.72 -4.53
N GLU A 51 15.98 3.14 -5.74
CA GLU A 51 15.01 3.57 -6.74
C GLU A 51 14.31 2.35 -7.37
N LYS A 52 13.00 2.43 -7.49
CA LYS A 52 12.13 1.40 -8.08
C LYS A 52 11.28 2.05 -9.17
N PRO A 53 11.65 1.85 -10.45
CA PRO A 53 10.88 2.36 -11.57
C PRO A 53 9.68 1.45 -11.88
N SER A 54 8.69 2.02 -12.57
CA SER A 54 7.56 1.27 -13.15
C SER A 54 6.76 0.43 -12.15
N VAL A 55 6.59 0.93 -10.93
CA VAL A 55 5.82 0.24 -9.90
C VAL A 55 4.33 0.46 -10.14
N HIS A 56 3.59 -0.64 -10.25
CA HIS A 56 2.15 -0.64 -10.44
C HIS A 56 1.41 -0.59 -9.11
N HIS A 57 0.21 -0.04 -9.09
CA HIS A 57 -0.63 -0.10 -7.90
C HIS A 57 -1.08 -1.55 -7.66
N VAL A 58 -1.28 -1.94 -6.40
CA VAL A 58 -1.68 -3.31 -6.04
C VAL A 58 -3.00 -3.77 -6.69
N THR A 59 -3.87 -2.83 -7.04
CA THR A 59 -5.15 -3.11 -7.70
C THR A 59 -5.12 -2.97 -9.23
N ASP A 60 -3.95 -2.76 -9.85
CA ASP A 60 -3.87 -2.62 -11.32
C ASP A 60 -4.14 -3.98 -12.02
N PRO A 61 -5.26 -4.11 -12.78
CA PRO A 61 -5.60 -5.35 -13.47
C PRO A 61 -4.58 -5.72 -14.56
N GLY A 62 -3.81 -4.76 -15.07
CA GLY A 62 -2.80 -5.00 -16.09
C GLY A 62 -1.66 -5.89 -15.59
N VAL A 63 -1.43 -5.95 -14.28
CA VAL A 63 -0.41 -6.86 -13.71
C VAL A 63 -0.84 -8.33 -13.82
N ALA A 64 -2.14 -8.61 -13.90
CA ALA A 64 -2.64 -9.96 -14.19
C ALA A 64 -2.45 -10.33 -15.66
N GLU A 65 -2.57 -9.35 -16.57
CA GLU A 65 -2.38 -9.54 -18.01
C GLU A 65 -0.90 -9.72 -18.39
N PHE A 66 0.01 -9.03 -17.68
CA PHE A 66 1.45 -9.06 -17.95
C PHE A 66 2.24 -9.47 -16.68
N PRO A 67 2.47 -10.78 -16.46
CA PRO A 67 3.14 -11.27 -15.26
C PRO A 67 4.56 -10.71 -15.03
N ALA A 68 5.24 -10.25 -16.08
CA ALA A 68 6.55 -9.60 -15.97
C ALA A 68 6.51 -8.35 -15.06
N TRP A 69 5.38 -7.66 -14.99
CA TRP A 69 5.23 -6.47 -14.15
C TRP A 69 5.27 -6.76 -12.65
N LYS A 70 4.95 -8.00 -12.25
CA LYS A 70 5.08 -8.45 -10.85
C LYS A 70 6.52 -8.35 -10.34
N SER A 71 7.51 -8.40 -11.23
CA SER A 71 8.92 -8.31 -10.85
C SER A 71 9.34 -6.91 -10.36
N TYR A 72 8.61 -5.86 -10.74
CA TYR A 72 8.89 -4.49 -10.31
C TYR A 72 8.29 -4.18 -8.92
N GLY A 73 7.38 -5.03 -8.46
CA GLY A 73 6.66 -4.88 -7.19
C GLY A 73 5.40 -4.03 -7.34
N PHE A 74 4.82 -3.69 -6.19
CA PHE A 74 3.54 -3.02 -6.07
C PHE A 74 3.62 -1.85 -5.12
N TRP A 75 2.71 -0.89 -5.30
CA TRP A 75 2.53 0.19 -4.35
C TRP A 75 1.08 0.32 -3.90
N GLU A 76 0.91 0.86 -2.71
CA GLU A 76 -0.39 1.20 -2.13
C GLU A 76 -0.25 2.49 -1.32
N HIS A 77 -1.33 3.24 -1.20
CA HIS A 77 -1.40 4.31 -0.22
C HIS A 77 -1.21 3.75 1.19
N ARG A 78 -0.59 4.54 2.06
CA ARG A 78 -0.67 4.23 3.49
C ARG A 78 -2.15 4.18 3.88
N PRO A 79 -2.58 3.20 4.69
CA PRO A 79 -3.93 3.20 5.20
C PRO A 79 -4.17 4.55 5.86
N ALA A 80 -5.16 5.30 5.36
CA ALA A 80 -5.53 6.59 5.94
C ALA A 80 -5.70 6.37 7.44
N GLY A 81 -5.17 7.25 8.29
CA GLY A 81 -5.18 7.06 9.75
C GLY A 81 -6.57 6.73 10.34
N GLN A 82 -7.65 7.04 9.62
CA GLN A 82 -9.01 6.58 9.91
C GLN A 82 -9.17 5.06 9.98
N LEU A 83 -8.52 4.26 9.13
CA LEU A 83 -8.60 2.79 9.17
C LEU A 83 -7.93 2.22 10.42
N ALA A 84 -6.77 2.76 10.79
CA ALA A 84 -6.11 2.41 12.05
C ALA A 84 -6.97 2.83 13.26
N MET A 85 -7.53 4.05 13.24
CA MET A 85 -8.44 4.54 14.28
C MET A 85 -9.74 3.73 14.37
N LEU A 86 -10.28 3.27 13.23
CA LEU A 86 -11.47 2.42 13.18
C LEU A 86 -11.16 1.03 13.73
N SER A 87 -10.02 0.45 13.38
CA SER A 87 -9.56 -0.84 13.93
C SER A 87 -9.38 -0.78 15.45
N GLU A 88 -8.77 0.28 15.95
CA GLU A 88 -8.63 0.52 17.41
C GLU A 88 -10.00 0.65 18.08
N ARG A 89 -10.93 1.41 17.47
CA ARG A 89 -12.31 1.56 17.98
C ARG A 89 -13.08 0.25 18.00
N VAL A 90 -12.95 -0.58 16.96
CA VAL A 90 -13.56 -1.92 16.91
C VAL A 90 -12.98 -2.80 18.01
N SER A 91 -11.66 -2.84 18.16
CA SER A 91 -10.99 -3.61 19.22
C SER A 91 -11.45 -3.19 20.63
N LEU A 92 -11.65 -1.89 20.86
CA LEU A 92 -12.19 -1.36 22.12
C LEU A 92 -13.66 -1.75 22.36
N LEU A 93 -14.46 -1.85 21.29
CA LEU A 93 -15.86 -2.26 21.38
C LEU A 93 -16.00 -3.76 21.67
N GLU A 94 -15.18 -4.59 21.01
CA GLU A 94 -15.12 -6.03 21.27
C GLU A 94 -14.79 -6.32 22.74
N ARG A 95 -13.74 -5.67 23.28
CA ARG A 95 -13.36 -5.85 24.69
C ARG A 95 -14.48 -5.43 25.66
N LYS A 96 -15.20 -4.35 25.37
CA LYS A 96 -16.34 -3.89 26.18
C LYS A 96 -17.52 -4.86 26.11
N LEU A 97 -17.75 -5.50 24.97
CA LEU A 97 -18.80 -6.51 24.82
C LEU A 97 -18.47 -7.76 25.64
N ASP A 98 -17.22 -8.22 25.62
CA ASP A 98 -16.77 -9.35 26.43
C ASP A 98 -16.90 -9.08 27.93
N GLU A 99 -16.49 -7.89 28.39
CA GLU A 99 -16.65 -7.46 29.80
C GLU A 99 -18.12 -7.38 30.23
N ARG A 100 -19.05 -7.13 29.30
CA ARG A 100 -20.50 -7.06 29.57
C ARG A 100 -21.16 -8.44 29.50
N GLY A 101 -20.66 -9.33 28.64
CA GLY A 101 -21.10 -10.72 28.55
C GLY A 101 -20.70 -11.55 29.76
N ASN A 102 -19.53 -11.27 30.35
CA ASN A 102 -19.01 -11.98 31.52
C ASN A 102 -19.61 -11.49 32.87
N LYS A 103 -20.54 -10.52 32.83
CA LYS A 103 -21.25 -9.97 34.00
C LYS A 103 -22.69 -10.48 34.15
N LYS A 104 -23.08 -11.52 33.43
CA LYS A 104 -24.32 -12.27 33.61
C LYS A 104 -24.02 -13.64 34.22
#